data_AF-I4Z624-F1
#
_entry.id   AF-I4Z624-F1
#
_cell.length_a   1.000
_cell.length_b   1.000
_cell.length_c   1.000
_cell.angle_alpha   90.00
_cell.angle_beta   90.00
_cell.angle_gamma   90.00
#
_symmetry.space_group_name_H-M   'P 1'
#
loop_
_entity.id
_entity.type
_entity.pdbx_description
1 polymer ?
#
loop_
_entity_poly.entity_id
_entity_poly.type
_entity_poly.pdbx_seq_one_letter_code
_entity_poly.pdbx_strand_id
1 'polypeptide(L)'
;MNRQPVSDLSVILPLAFSMAQSNSRWLVMTLISPSRRLRTRNASKTHGFTLIELMIVVLIVGILAAFAIPSYNDYLRRGEITEAFNNLTSSRMKLEQYYQDNRNYGAGTCAGGAAIVNPNDVKYFNYTCATTNSDQGYLITATGKTGTGTVGYAYSVDEGNSKITISYKGAGVNKPCWLARGSEC
;
A
#
# COMPACT_ATOMS: atom_id res chain seq x y z
N MET A 1 35.78 46.69 -10.20
CA MET A 1 36.46 46.26 -8.95
C MET A 1 35.42 45.60 -8.06
N ASN A 2 35.67 44.51 -7.30
CA ASN A 2 36.77 43.55 -7.30
C ASN A 2 36.33 42.30 -6.49
N ARG A 3 36.57 41.09 -7.01
CA ARG A 3 36.75 39.79 -6.30
C ARG A 3 35.63 39.21 -5.39
N GLN A 4 35.14 38.05 -5.84
CA GLN A 4 34.97 36.87 -4.97
C GLN A 4 36.35 36.36 -4.48
N PRO A 5 36.41 35.49 -3.46
CA PRO A 5 36.88 34.14 -3.81
C PRO A 5 36.14 32.98 -3.12
N VAL A 6 36.34 31.80 -3.71
CA VAL A 6 35.89 30.48 -3.26
C VAL A 6 36.99 29.75 -2.49
N SER A 7 36.62 29.08 -1.39
CA SER A 7 37.32 28.03 -0.62
C SER A 7 36.34 27.63 0.53
N ASP A 8 36.26 26.43 1.11
CA ASP A 8 36.86 25.08 0.93
C ASP A 8 35.74 24.04 1.30
N LEU A 9 35.87 22.70 1.41
CA LEU A 9 36.99 21.76 1.58
C LEU A 9 36.68 20.43 0.84
N SER A 10 37.72 19.82 0.28
CA SER A 10 37.73 18.50 -0.34
C SER A 10 38.05 17.36 0.64
N VAL A 11 37.45 16.18 0.41
CA VAL A 11 38.08 14.84 0.56
C VAL A 11 38.61 14.40 1.95
N ILE A 12 37.94 13.43 2.60
CA ILE A 12 38.60 12.35 3.37
C ILE A 12 37.89 10.99 3.18
N LEU A 13 38.44 10.20 2.26
CA LEU A 13 38.47 8.73 2.19
C LEU A 13 39.77 8.44 1.39
N PRO A 14 40.52 7.34 1.61
CA PRO A 14 40.31 6.21 2.54
C PRO A 14 41.53 5.98 3.45
N LEU A 15 41.61 4.83 4.13
CA LEU A 15 42.69 3.83 3.93
C LEU A 15 42.54 2.63 4.89
N ALA A 16 43.01 1.46 4.42
CA ALA A 16 42.93 0.20 5.15
C ALA A 16 43.99 0.10 6.26
N PHE A 17 43.69 -0.65 7.33
CA PHE A 17 44.72 -1.18 8.23
C PHE A 17 44.72 -2.71 8.15
N SER A 18 45.77 -3.24 7.54
CA SER A 18 46.03 -4.68 7.40
C SER A 18 47.14 -5.08 8.38
N MET A 19 46.81 -5.96 9.32
CA MET A 19 47.75 -6.79 10.09
C MET A 19 47.07 -8.16 10.26
N ALA A 20 47.65 -9.30 9.86
CA ALA A 20 48.90 -9.90 10.35
C ALA A 20 48.80 -10.29 11.84
N GLN A 21 49.18 -11.50 12.29
CA GLN A 21 49.64 -12.72 11.62
C GLN A 21 49.56 -13.90 12.63
N SER A 22 49.53 -15.14 12.12
CA SER A 22 49.98 -16.42 12.73
C SER A 22 50.24 -16.48 14.25
N ASN A 23 49.68 -17.49 14.95
CA ASN A 23 50.51 -18.65 15.31
C ASN A 23 49.74 -19.86 15.88
N SER A 24 50.07 -21.00 15.31
CA SER A 24 49.80 -22.36 15.80
C SER A 24 50.39 -22.62 17.19
N ARG A 25 49.61 -23.23 18.10
CA ARG A 25 50.11 -24.08 19.20
C ARG A 25 49.17 -25.26 19.47
N TRP A 26 49.37 -26.34 18.73
CA TRP A 26 48.93 -27.68 19.14
C TRP A 26 49.88 -28.19 20.23
N LEU A 27 49.36 -28.56 21.40
CA LEU A 27 49.89 -29.53 22.40
C LEU A 27 49.37 -29.19 23.81
N VAL A 28 48.32 -29.88 24.26
CA VAL A 28 48.37 -30.72 25.48
C VAL A 28 47.37 -31.88 25.29
N MET A 29 47.90 -33.09 25.11
CA MET A 29 47.13 -34.32 25.04
C MET A 29 46.95 -34.88 26.47
N THR A 30 45.94 -34.43 27.22
CA THR A 30 45.59 -35.04 28.51
C THR A 30 44.70 -36.27 28.31
N LEU A 31 45.33 -37.45 28.23
CA LEU A 31 44.65 -38.74 28.27
C LEU A 31 44.07 -39.03 29.66
N ILE A 32 42.84 -38.59 29.92
CA ILE A 32 42.03 -39.06 31.05
C ILE A 32 40.77 -39.70 30.47
N SER A 33 40.64 -41.02 30.67
CA SER A 33 39.52 -41.83 30.19
C SER A 33 38.41 -41.88 31.24
N PRO A 34 37.27 -41.19 31.06
CA PRO A 34 36.09 -41.45 31.88
C PRO A 34 35.44 -42.77 31.43
N SER A 35 35.34 -43.72 32.36
CA SER A 35 34.62 -44.97 32.16
C SER A 35 33.15 -44.72 31.83
N ARG A 36 32.76 -45.00 30.58
CA ARG A 36 31.38 -44.81 30.10
C ARG A 36 30.44 -45.79 30.81
N ARG A 37 29.72 -45.32 31.83
CA ARG A 37 28.46 -45.96 32.22
C ARG A 37 27.52 -45.96 31.03
N LEU A 38 27.07 -47.14 30.61
CA LEU A 38 26.03 -47.30 29.60
C LEU A 38 24.70 -46.81 30.17
N ARG A 39 24.46 -45.49 30.09
CA ARG A 39 23.15 -44.91 30.31
C ARG A 39 22.24 -45.36 29.18
N THR A 40 21.38 -46.33 29.45
CA THR A 40 20.25 -46.69 28.59
C THR A 40 19.36 -45.46 28.41
N ARG A 41 19.58 -44.73 27.32
CA ARG A 41 18.62 -43.73 26.86
C ARG A 41 17.38 -44.47 26.41
N ASN A 42 16.28 -44.33 27.17
CA ASN A 42 14.96 -44.59 26.61
C ASN A 42 14.80 -43.68 25.39
N ALA A 43 14.87 -44.27 24.21
CA ALA A 43 14.62 -43.56 22.97
C ALA A 43 13.13 -43.26 22.91
N SER A 44 12.75 -42.03 23.27
CA SER A 44 11.46 -41.46 22.90
C SER A 44 11.33 -41.59 21.38
N LYS A 45 10.38 -42.39 20.91
CA LYS A 45 10.12 -42.54 19.47
C LYS A 45 9.78 -41.16 18.91
N THR A 46 10.69 -40.57 18.15
CA THR A 46 10.44 -39.34 17.41
C THR A 46 9.51 -39.68 16.26
N HIS A 47 8.21 -39.42 16.44
CA HIS A 47 7.24 -39.51 15.37
C HIS A 47 7.52 -38.38 14.37
N GLY A 48 8.08 -38.74 13.22
CA GLY A 48 8.31 -37.83 12.10
C GLY A 48 7.08 -37.73 11.21
N PHE A 49 6.80 -36.52 10.71
CA PHE A 49 5.77 -36.29 9.71
C PHE A 49 6.13 -37.00 8.40
N THR A 50 5.17 -37.65 7.73
CA THR A 50 5.49 -38.39 6.50
C THR A 50 5.49 -37.47 5.28
N LEU A 51 6.34 -37.76 4.29
CA LEU A 51 6.40 -36.94 3.06
C LEU A 51 5.06 -36.96 2.30
N ILE A 52 4.36 -38.10 2.29
CA ILE A 52 3.06 -38.25 1.64
C ILE A 52 1.95 -37.45 2.35
N GLU A 53 1.97 -37.37 3.68
CA GLU A 53 1.06 -36.54 4.48
C GLU A 53 1.26 -35.05 4.17
N LEU A 54 2.51 -34.62 3.99
CA LEU A 54 2.82 -33.26 3.52
C LEU A 54 2.30 -32.99 2.11
N MET A 55 2.48 -33.94 1.16
CA MET A 55 1.97 -33.78 -0.21
C MET A 55 0.44 -33.63 -0.25
N ILE A 56 -0.29 -34.41 0.55
CA ILE A 56 -1.76 -34.31 0.64
C ILE A 56 -2.17 -32.97 1.27
N VAL A 57 -1.50 -32.52 2.33
CA VAL A 57 -1.79 -31.22 2.97
C VAL A 57 -1.56 -30.06 1.99
N VAL A 58 -0.43 -30.03 1.28
CA VAL A 58 -0.13 -28.97 0.29
C VAL A 58 -1.11 -29.01 -0.88
N LEU A 59 -1.55 -30.19 -1.32
CA LEU A 59 -2.59 -30.34 -2.35
C LEU A 59 -3.92 -29.71 -1.90
N ILE A 60 -4.38 -29.99 -0.68
CA ILE A 60 -5.63 -29.43 -0.14
C ILE A 60 -5.52 -27.92 0.02
N VAL A 61 -4.41 -27.42 0.56
CA VAL A 61 -4.16 -25.97 0.71
C VAL A 61 -4.11 -25.28 -0.66
N GLY A 62 -3.54 -25.91 -1.68
CA GLY A 62 -3.52 -25.39 -3.06
C GLY A 62 -4.92 -25.19 -3.65
N ILE A 63 -5.82 -26.17 -3.45
CA ILE A 63 -7.22 -26.07 -3.91
C ILE A 63 -7.96 -24.94 -3.17
N LEU A 64 -7.78 -24.83 -1.85
CA LEU A 64 -8.40 -23.76 -1.06
C LEU A 64 -7.88 -22.37 -1.45
N ALA A 65 -6.56 -22.23 -1.68
CA ALA A 65 -5.93 -20.98 -2.08
C ALA A 65 -6.45 -20.45 -3.41
N ALA A 66 -6.74 -21.33 -4.38
CA ALA A 66 -7.26 -20.96 -5.70
C ALA A 66 -8.59 -20.17 -5.63
N PHE A 67 -9.47 -20.51 -4.68
CA PHE A 67 -10.73 -19.78 -4.44
C PHE A 67 -10.57 -18.62 -3.44
N ALA A 68 -9.72 -18.79 -2.43
CA ALA A 68 -9.55 -17.80 -1.36
C ALA A 68 -8.89 -16.50 -1.86
N ILE A 69 -7.83 -16.58 -2.67
CA ILE A 69 -7.06 -15.43 -3.15
C ILE A 69 -7.91 -14.39 -3.91
N PRO A 70 -8.68 -14.77 -4.97
CA PRO A 70 -9.49 -13.78 -5.71
C PRO A 70 -10.58 -13.15 -4.84
N SER A 71 -11.21 -13.94 -3.96
CA SER A 71 -12.25 -13.45 -3.03
C SER A 71 -11.69 -12.47 -2.00
N TYR A 72 -10.51 -12.77 -1.44
CA TYR A 72 -9.84 -11.92 -0.46
C TYR A 72 -9.39 -10.58 -1.05
N ASN A 73 -8.85 -10.58 -2.27
CA ASN A 73 -8.49 -9.34 -2.98
C ASN A 73 -9.72 -8.45 -3.24
N ASP A 74 -10.85 -9.05 -3.62
CA ASP A 74 -12.12 -8.34 -3.78
C ASP A 74 -12.72 -7.84 -2.45
N TYR A 75 -12.37 -8.44 -1.32
CA TYR A 75 -12.69 -7.92 0.01
C TYR A 75 -11.84 -6.68 0.35
N LEU A 76 -10.52 -6.74 0.16
CA LEU A 76 -9.62 -5.61 0.41
C LEU A 76 -10.00 -4.37 -0.41
N ARG A 77 -10.26 -4.54 -1.72
CA ARG A 77 -10.73 -3.47 -2.62
C ARG A 77 -11.96 -2.74 -2.11
N ARG A 78 -12.89 -3.41 -1.43
CA ARG A 78 -14.10 -2.77 -0.86
C ARG A 78 -13.76 -1.80 0.26
N GLY A 79 -12.72 -2.09 1.04
CA GLY A 79 -12.17 -1.15 2.02
C GLY A 79 -11.57 0.08 1.34
N GLU A 80 -10.74 -0.13 0.31
CA GLU A 80 -10.10 0.92 -0.49
C GLU A 80 -11.15 1.84 -1.17
N ILE A 81 -12.24 1.28 -1.71
CA ILE A 81 -13.37 2.03 -2.28
C ILE A 81 -14.12 2.84 -1.21
N THR A 82 -14.28 2.28 -0.01
CA THR A 82 -14.96 2.98 1.10
C THR A 82 -14.15 4.19 1.58
N GLU A 83 -12.81 4.08 1.60
CA GLU A 83 -11.91 5.22 1.82
C GLU A 83 -12.15 6.33 0.78
N ALA A 84 -12.31 5.98 -0.49
CA ALA A 84 -12.61 6.94 -1.55
C ALA A 84 -13.95 7.67 -1.36
N PHE A 85 -15.01 6.95 -0.95
CA PHE A 85 -16.31 7.55 -0.67
C PHE A 85 -16.28 8.53 0.52
N ASN A 86 -15.51 8.20 1.56
CA ASN A 86 -15.31 9.08 2.71
C ASN A 86 -14.56 10.37 2.30
N ASN A 87 -13.50 10.22 1.50
CA ASN A 87 -12.71 11.34 0.99
C ASN A 87 -13.50 12.25 0.02
N LEU A 88 -14.31 11.67 -0.87
CA LEU A 88 -15.23 12.43 -1.73
C LEU A 88 -16.25 13.21 -0.91
N THR A 89 -16.84 12.58 0.12
CA THR A 89 -17.82 13.23 1.01
C THR A 89 -17.19 14.37 1.82
N SER A 90 -15.99 14.16 2.38
CA SER A 90 -15.24 15.21 3.08
C SER A 90 -14.88 16.38 2.15
N SER A 91 -14.44 16.08 0.93
CA SER A 91 -14.09 17.09 -0.08
C SER A 91 -15.32 17.93 -0.48
N ARG A 92 -16.47 17.29 -0.68
CA ARG A 92 -17.77 17.97 -0.87
C ARG A 92 -18.06 18.94 0.29
N MET A 93 -18.03 18.47 1.55
CA MET A 93 -18.36 19.32 2.70
C MET A 93 -17.47 20.58 2.77
N LYS A 94 -16.19 20.47 2.42
CA LYS A 94 -15.27 21.61 2.32
C LYS A 94 -15.65 22.59 1.19
N LEU A 95 -16.11 22.10 0.04
CA LEU A 95 -16.59 22.95 -1.06
C LEU A 95 -17.87 23.68 -0.69
N GLU A 96 -18.83 23.01 -0.05
CA GLU A 96 -20.06 23.66 0.43
C GLU A 96 -19.75 24.76 1.44
N GLN A 97 -18.82 24.51 2.38
CA GLN A 97 -18.35 25.52 3.32
C GLN A 97 -17.69 26.70 2.60
N TYR A 98 -16.75 26.44 1.68
CA TYR A 98 -16.08 27.49 0.90
C TYR A 98 -17.07 28.34 0.10
N TYR A 99 -18.13 27.72 -0.43
CA TYR A 99 -19.19 28.41 -1.15
C TYR A 99 -20.01 29.35 -0.24
N GLN A 100 -20.28 28.98 1.02
CA GLN A 100 -20.93 29.91 1.97
C GLN A 100 -20.07 31.15 2.21
N ASP A 101 -18.75 30.98 2.30
CA ASP A 101 -17.80 32.07 2.55
C ASP A 101 -17.56 32.96 1.31
N ASN A 102 -17.49 32.38 0.11
CA ASN A 102 -16.99 33.05 -1.11
C ASN A 102 -18.03 33.22 -2.23
N ARG A 103 -19.21 32.57 -2.13
CA ARG A 103 -20.28 32.55 -3.16
C ARG A 103 -19.87 32.01 -4.54
N ASN A 104 -18.84 31.16 -4.55
CA ASN A 104 -18.35 30.39 -5.69
C ASN A 104 -17.53 29.19 -5.16
N TYR A 105 -17.22 28.21 -6.00
CA TYR A 105 -16.42 27.02 -5.62
C TYR A 105 -14.91 27.16 -5.87
N GLY A 106 -14.43 28.36 -6.18
CA GLY A 106 -13.03 28.66 -6.52
C GLY A 106 -12.69 28.31 -7.96
N ALA A 107 -11.41 28.32 -8.30
CA ALA A 107 -10.91 27.90 -9.62
C ALA A 107 -9.64 27.05 -9.47
N GLY A 108 -9.40 26.15 -10.43
CA GLY A 108 -8.28 25.20 -10.41
C GLY A 108 -8.70 23.86 -9.80
N THR A 109 -7.94 23.32 -8.84
CA THR A 109 -8.31 22.13 -8.06
C THR A 109 -9.39 22.46 -7.01
N CYS A 110 -10.50 23.00 -7.53
CA CYS A 110 -11.63 23.66 -6.89
C CYS A 110 -11.23 24.82 -5.95
N ALA A 111 -11.46 24.76 -4.63
CA ALA A 111 -11.18 25.90 -3.73
C ALA A 111 -9.67 26.08 -3.42
N GLY A 112 -8.87 26.46 -4.42
CA GLY A 112 -7.42 26.71 -4.28
C GLY A 112 -6.61 25.50 -3.82
N GLY A 113 -7.12 24.28 -4.01
CA GLY A 113 -6.51 23.03 -3.55
C GLY A 113 -6.84 22.63 -2.10
N ALA A 114 -7.48 23.48 -1.29
CA ALA A 114 -7.81 23.16 0.12
C ALA A 114 -8.93 22.12 0.28
N ALA A 115 -9.82 22.04 -0.72
CA ALA A 115 -10.98 21.15 -0.70
C ALA A 115 -10.64 19.69 -1.05
N ILE A 116 -9.65 19.45 -1.92
CA ILE A 116 -9.24 18.10 -2.29
C ILE A 116 -8.34 17.52 -1.20
N VAL A 117 -8.42 16.21 -0.96
CA VAL A 117 -7.43 15.51 -0.13
C VAL A 117 -6.05 15.64 -0.76
N ASN A 118 -5.07 16.04 0.04
CA ASN A 118 -3.67 16.23 -0.38
C ASN A 118 -3.16 14.99 -1.13
N PRO A 119 -2.58 15.13 -2.34
CA PRO A 119 -2.15 14.00 -3.16
C PRO A 119 -1.06 13.11 -2.51
N ASN A 120 -0.41 13.59 -1.44
CA ASN A 120 0.55 12.82 -0.64
C ASN A 120 -0.12 11.93 0.43
N ASP A 121 -1.31 12.30 0.90
CA ASP A 121 -2.03 11.60 1.98
C ASP A 121 -2.90 10.44 1.43
N VAL A 122 -3.01 10.32 0.10
CA VAL A 122 -3.90 9.37 -0.58
C VAL A 122 -3.17 8.15 -1.12
N LYS A 123 -3.57 6.97 -0.62
CA LYS A 123 -2.88 5.71 -0.91
C LYS A 123 -3.41 5.01 -2.17
N TYR A 124 -4.72 4.90 -2.32
CA TYR A 124 -5.34 4.03 -3.33
C TYR A 124 -6.06 4.76 -4.47
N PHE A 125 -6.45 6.02 -4.27
CA PHE A 125 -7.14 6.83 -5.28
C PHE A 125 -6.46 8.19 -5.42
N ASN A 126 -6.39 8.69 -6.65
CA ASN A 126 -6.04 10.07 -6.94
C ASN A 126 -7.34 10.88 -7.07
N TYR A 127 -7.37 12.09 -6.54
CA TYR A 127 -8.55 12.95 -6.57
C TYR A 127 -8.27 14.17 -7.45
N THR A 128 -9.21 14.47 -8.34
CA THR A 128 -9.24 15.70 -9.13
C THR A 128 -10.57 16.40 -8.89
N CYS A 129 -10.59 17.70 -9.07
CA CYS A 129 -11.82 18.49 -9.03
C CYS A 129 -11.73 19.55 -10.12
N ALA A 130 -12.80 19.71 -10.88
CA ALA A 130 -12.94 20.73 -11.90
C ALA A 130 -14.23 21.51 -11.63
N THR A 131 -14.20 22.82 -11.81
CA THR A 131 -15.40 23.65 -11.69
C THR A 131 -16.22 23.64 -12.97
N THR A 132 -17.51 23.84 -12.81
CA THR A 132 -18.52 23.89 -13.88
C THR A 132 -19.38 25.15 -13.71
N ASN A 133 -20.20 25.48 -14.71
CA ASN A 133 -21.20 26.55 -14.62
C ASN A 133 -20.62 27.91 -14.17
N SER A 134 -19.43 28.30 -14.67
CA SER A 134 -18.72 29.53 -14.25
C SER A 134 -18.46 29.60 -12.74
N ASP A 135 -17.84 28.54 -12.21
CA ASP A 135 -17.46 28.36 -10.79
C ASP A 135 -18.65 28.28 -9.81
N GLN A 136 -19.86 28.02 -10.34
CA GLN A 136 -21.10 27.77 -9.58
C GLN A 136 -21.47 26.29 -9.45
N GLY A 137 -20.69 25.39 -10.06
CA GLY A 137 -20.75 23.95 -9.82
C GLY A 137 -19.36 23.33 -9.78
N TYR A 138 -19.29 22.04 -9.44
CA TYR A 138 -18.04 21.31 -9.40
C TYR A 138 -18.25 19.82 -9.73
N LEU A 139 -17.19 19.16 -10.21
CA LEU A 139 -17.13 17.71 -10.33
C LEU A 139 -15.86 17.19 -9.66
N ILE A 140 -16.00 16.58 -8.49
CA ILE A 140 -14.88 15.85 -7.86
C ILE A 140 -14.86 14.45 -8.45
N THR A 141 -13.70 14.00 -8.94
CA THR A 141 -13.48 12.65 -9.46
C THR A 141 -12.38 11.95 -8.68
N ALA A 142 -12.68 10.76 -8.15
CA ALA A 142 -11.69 9.84 -7.58
C ALA A 142 -11.37 8.74 -8.60
N THR A 143 -10.10 8.59 -8.95
CA THR A 143 -9.61 7.59 -9.93
C THR A 143 -8.59 6.67 -9.27
N GLY A 144 -8.75 5.36 -9.41
CA GLY A 144 -7.85 4.37 -8.81
C GLY A 144 -6.39 4.51 -9.26
N LYS A 145 -5.46 4.42 -8.31
CA LYS A 145 -4.04 4.69 -8.51
C LYS A 145 -3.34 3.50 -9.17
N THR A 146 -2.49 3.79 -10.16
CA THR A 146 -1.67 2.79 -10.85
C THR A 146 -0.79 2.00 -9.87
N GLY A 147 -0.66 0.69 -10.08
CA GLY A 147 0.09 -0.21 -9.19
C GLY A 147 -0.64 -0.63 -7.91
N THR A 148 -1.92 -0.27 -7.73
CA THR A 148 -2.74 -0.69 -6.58
C THR A 148 -3.91 -1.59 -7.02
N GLY A 149 -4.65 -2.16 -6.06
CA GLY A 149 -5.82 -3.00 -6.31
C GLY A 149 -7.01 -2.28 -6.97
N THR A 150 -6.99 -0.95 -7.03
CA THR A 150 -8.11 -0.08 -7.46
C THR A 150 -8.02 0.39 -8.91
N VAL A 151 -7.02 -0.05 -9.68
CA VAL A 151 -6.95 0.27 -11.13
C VAL A 151 -8.23 -0.19 -11.82
N GLY A 152 -8.84 0.70 -12.62
CA GLY A 152 -10.13 0.44 -13.28
C GLY A 152 -11.37 0.74 -12.41
N TYR A 153 -11.20 1.44 -11.30
CA TYR A 153 -12.30 2.02 -10.52
C TYR A 153 -12.23 3.55 -10.59
N ALA A 154 -13.37 4.20 -10.89
CA ALA A 154 -13.50 5.64 -10.87
C ALA A 154 -14.91 6.07 -10.47
N TYR A 155 -14.99 7.11 -9.65
CA TYR A 155 -16.22 7.62 -9.04
C TYR A 155 -16.24 9.13 -9.07
N SER A 156 -17.41 9.74 -9.21
CA SER A 156 -17.58 11.18 -9.11
C SER A 156 -18.77 11.62 -8.26
N VAL A 157 -18.67 12.85 -7.77
CA VAL A 157 -19.72 13.57 -7.03
C VAL A 157 -19.73 15.03 -7.49
N ASP A 158 -20.91 15.56 -7.77
CA ASP A 158 -21.14 16.96 -8.12
C ASP A 158 -21.72 17.81 -6.97
N GLU A 159 -22.03 19.08 -7.21
CA GLU A 159 -22.71 19.97 -6.26
C GLU A 159 -24.16 19.52 -5.95
N GLY A 160 -24.84 18.87 -6.90
CA GLY A 160 -26.18 18.29 -6.74
C GLY A 160 -26.24 17.02 -5.88
N ASN A 161 -25.10 16.50 -5.43
CA ASN A 161 -24.96 15.20 -4.75
C ASN A 161 -25.35 14.02 -5.66
N SER A 162 -25.28 14.22 -6.99
CA SER A 162 -25.31 13.15 -7.97
C SER A 162 -24.05 12.31 -7.79
N LYS A 163 -24.25 11.02 -7.61
CA LYS A 163 -23.22 10.05 -7.27
C LYS A 163 -23.09 9.08 -8.42
N ILE A 164 -22.01 9.18 -9.18
CA ILE A 164 -21.82 8.38 -10.40
C ILE A 164 -20.60 7.48 -10.23
N THR A 165 -20.75 6.21 -10.59
CA THR A 165 -19.60 5.33 -10.85
C THR A 165 -19.27 5.43 -12.32
N ILE A 166 -18.06 5.91 -12.65
CA ILE A 166 -17.54 6.09 -14.01
C ILE A 166 -16.90 4.81 -14.53
N SER A 167 -16.23 4.06 -13.65
CA SER A 167 -15.75 2.72 -13.96
C SER A 167 -15.73 1.82 -12.74
N TYR A 168 -15.96 0.54 -12.97
CA TYR A 168 -15.93 -0.50 -11.96
C TYR A 168 -15.30 -1.77 -12.55
N LYS A 169 -14.23 -2.27 -11.92
CA LYS A 169 -13.44 -3.42 -12.43
C LYS A 169 -12.95 -3.24 -13.89
N GLY A 170 -12.70 -2.01 -14.31
CA GLY A 170 -12.26 -1.65 -15.67
C GLY A 170 -13.38 -1.52 -16.70
N ALA A 171 -14.62 -1.91 -16.37
CA ALA A 171 -15.78 -1.64 -17.21
C ALA A 171 -16.26 -0.20 -17.00
N GLY A 172 -16.57 0.50 -18.09
CA GLY A 172 -17.21 1.82 -18.03
C GLY A 172 -18.64 1.70 -17.53
N VAL A 173 -19.00 2.53 -16.54
CA VAL A 173 -20.34 2.64 -15.97
C VAL A 173 -20.77 4.10 -16.12
N ASN A 174 -22.05 4.33 -16.39
CA ASN A 174 -22.63 5.68 -16.37
C ASN A 174 -24.05 5.61 -15.80
N LYS A 175 -24.11 5.35 -14.49
CA LYS A 175 -25.35 5.15 -13.72
C LYS A 175 -25.24 5.94 -12.40
N PRO A 176 -26.34 6.54 -11.91
CA PRO A 176 -26.36 7.35 -10.69
C PRO A 176 -26.38 6.47 -9.43
N CYS A 177 -25.28 5.77 -9.19
CA CYS A 177 -25.10 4.83 -8.10
C CYS A 177 -23.63 4.75 -7.66
N TRP A 178 -23.43 4.39 -6.38
CA TRP A 178 -22.13 4.06 -5.80
C TRP A 178 -21.93 2.54 -5.76
N LEU A 179 -21.34 1.97 -6.81
CA LEU A 179 -20.99 0.54 -6.78
C LEU A 179 -19.79 0.31 -5.85
N ALA A 180 -20.07 -0.21 -4.66
CA ALA A 180 -19.09 -0.90 -3.82
C ALA A 180 -19.10 -2.43 -4.05
N ARG A 181 -20.17 -2.97 -4.65
CA ARG A 181 -20.44 -4.40 -4.83
C ARG A 181 -21.26 -4.60 -6.11
N GLY A 182 -21.22 -5.81 -6.67
CA GLY A 182 -21.96 -6.15 -7.89
C GLY A 182 -21.37 -5.53 -9.16
N SER A 183 -22.09 -5.65 -10.27
CA SER A 183 -21.80 -5.01 -11.57
C SER A 183 -22.94 -4.12 -12.07
N GLU A 184 -23.99 -3.99 -11.26
CA GLU A 184 -25.27 -3.38 -11.61
C GLU A 184 -25.77 -2.50 -10.45
N CYS A 185 -26.75 -1.65 -10.78
CA CYS A 185 -27.46 -0.74 -9.89
C CYS A 185 -28.96 -0.95 -10.07
#